data_AF-H0E6B0-F1
#
_entry.id   AF-H0E6B0-F1
#
_cell.length_a   1.000
_cell.length_b   1.000
_cell.length_c   1.000
_cell.angle_alpha   90.00
_cell.angle_beta   90.00
_cell.angle_gamma   90.00
#
_symmetry.space_group_name_H-M   'P 1'
#
loop_
_entity.id
_entity.type
_entity.pdbx_description
1 polymer ?
#
loop_
_entity_poly.entity_id
_entity_poly.type
_entity_poly.pdbx_seq_one_letter_code
_entity_poly.pdbx_strand_id
1 'polypeptide(L)'
;MIAVRRPGLALACALAIGLAGCGGSDGGGRTGGERPASGEPPVGGAGPAGFDARRMATYTCEDWRKADTDGRLQALQALHGIVGGAIIGRNNNGRGRVLADEDAYKLFDNMCGPDYAGGFLLYKVYGRAAGFAGVAP
;
A
#
# COMPACT_ATOMS: atom_id res chain seq x y z
N MET A 1 -43.73 -7.13 -6.57
CA MET A 1 -43.59 -5.88 -5.79
C MET A 1 -44.00 -6.17 -4.36
N ILE A 2 -43.06 -6.32 -3.44
CA ILE A 2 -43.33 -6.33 -1.99
C ILE A 2 -42.29 -5.40 -1.37
N ALA A 3 -42.74 -4.20 -1.01
CA ALA A 3 -41.96 -3.17 -0.36
C ALA A 3 -42.01 -3.40 1.15
N VAL A 4 -40.85 -3.53 1.80
CA VAL A 4 -40.75 -3.50 3.26
C VAL A 4 -39.83 -2.34 3.62
N ARG A 5 -40.46 -1.24 4.05
CA ARG A 5 -39.81 -0.11 4.72
C ARG A 5 -39.78 -0.38 6.22
N ARG A 6 -38.62 -0.24 6.87
CA ARG A 6 -38.55 0.13 8.29
C ARG A 6 -37.33 1.02 8.58
N PRO A 7 -37.45 1.92 9.57
CA PRO A 7 -36.85 3.25 9.53
C PRO A 7 -35.71 3.47 10.53
N GLY A 8 -34.94 4.51 10.22
CA GLY A 8 -34.11 5.38 11.05
C GLY A 8 -33.78 5.02 12.50
N LEU A 9 -32.48 4.99 12.78
CA LEU A 9 -31.94 5.62 13.99
C LEU A 9 -30.77 6.52 13.59
N ALA A 10 -31.06 7.80 13.40
CA ALA A 10 -30.07 8.85 13.26
C ALA A 10 -29.57 9.22 14.66
N LEU A 11 -28.30 8.98 14.95
CA LEU A 11 -27.61 9.55 16.11
C LEU A 11 -26.61 10.57 15.58
N ALA A 12 -26.98 11.85 15.68
CA ALA A 12 -26.16 13.00 15.35
C ALA A 12 -25.83 13.81 16.62
N CYS A 13 -24.85 14.71 16.48
CA CYS A 13 -24.25 15.66 17.44
C CYS A 13 -22.98 15.13 18.14
N ALA A 14 -21.78 15.43 17.63
CA ALA A 14 -21.06 16.72 17.58
C ALA A 14 -20.27 17.01 18.87
N LEU A 15 -18.94 17.01 18.75
CA LEU A 15 -18.06 17.75 19.66
C LEU A 15 -16.86 18.27 18.89
N ALA A 16 -16.57 19.54 19.16
CA ALA A 16 -15.87 20.49 18.32
C ALA A 16 -14.39 20.66 18.73
N ILE A 17 -13.57 20.93 17.72
CA ILE A 17 -12.47 21.91 17.63
C ILE A 17 -11.46 21.99 18.79
N GLY A 18 -10.20 21.71 18.46
CA GLY A 18 -9.01 22.16 19.20
C GLY A 18 -7.78 22.20 18.29
N LEU A 19 -7.59 23.29 17.55
CA LEU A 19 -6.33 23.63 16.87
C LEU A 19 -5.32 24.10 17.92
N ALA A 20 -4.26 23.33 18.16
CA ALA A 20 -3.06 23.81 18.83
C ALA A 20 -1.90 23.75 17.84
N GLY A 21 -1.65 24.90 17.20
CA GLY A 21 -0.45 25.16 16.42
C GLY A 21 0.72 25.55 17.33
N CYS A 22 1.89 25.00 17.04
CA CYS A 22 3.21 25.46 17.46
C CYS A 22 4.11 25.10 16.26
N GLY A 23 4.74 26.02 15.51
CA GLY A 23 5.32 27.29 15.91
C GLY A 23 6.81 27.07 16.21
N GLY A 24 7.65 26.92 15.18
CA GLY A 24 9.10 26.81 15.35
C GLY A 24 9.85 26.66 14.03
N SER A 25 10.37 27.76 13.52
CA SER A 25 11.36 27.77 12.42
C SER A 25 12.75 27.81 13.04
N ASP A 26 13.65 26.95 12.59
CA ASP A 26 15.10 27.18 12.73
C ASP A 26 15.82 26.68 11.48
N GLY A 27 16.56 27.61 10.88
CA GLY A 27 17.38 27.39 9.69
C GLY A 27 18.69 26.69 10.00
N GLY A 28 19.33 26.19 8.95
CA GLY A 28 20.69 25.66 9.03
C GLY A 28 21.09 24.90 7.78
N GLY A 29 21.58 25.63 6.78
CA GLY A 29 22.20 25.02 5.61
C GLY A 29 23.43 24.20 5.97
N ARG A 30 23.56 23.03 5.36
CA ARG A 30 24.85 22.34 5.15
C ARG A 30 24.84 21.69 3.77
N THR A 31 25.50 22.36 2.84
CA THR A 31 26.06 21.77 1.63
C THR A 31 27.17 20.80 2.02
N GLY A 32 27.16 19.59 1.45
CA GLY A 32 28.34 18.74 1.51
C GLY A 32 28.06 17.27 1.19
N GLY A 33 28.53 16.84 0.01
CA GLY A 33 29.05 15.49 -0.17
C GLY A 33 28.28 14.60 -1.14
N GLU A 34 28.37 14.89 -2.43
CA GLU A 34 28.21 13.88 -3.47
C GLU A 34 29.32 12.82 -3.32
N ARG A 35 28.91 11.56 -3.18
CA ARG A 35 29.76 10.39 -3.42
C ARG A 35 28.91 9.34 -4.14
N PRO A 36 29.18 9.00 -5.41
CA PRO A 36 28.37 8.00 -6.10
C PRO A 36 28.86 6.57 -5.82
N ALA A 37 27.85 5.69 -5.87
CA ALA A 37 27.86 4.26 -6.19
C ALA A 37 28.36 3.23 -5.16
N SER A 38 27.39 2.53 -4.57
CA SER A 38 27.36 1.05 -4.58
C SER A 38 25.90 0.64 -4.77
N GLY A 39 25.62 -0.12 -5.82
CA GLY A 39 24.28 -0.43 -6.31
C GLY A 39 23.53 -1.41 -5.43
N GLU A 40 22.88 -0.89 -4.39
CA GLU A 40 21.72 -1.52 -3.77
C GLU A 40 20.46 -0.99 -4.47
N PRO A 41 19.49 -1.86 -4.86
CA PRO A 41 18.21 -1.37 -5.34
C PRO A 41 17.58 -0.53 -4.22
N PRO A 42 17.00 0.64 -4.51
CA PRO A 42 16.43 1.50 -3.47
C PRO A 42 15.25 0.79 -2.80
N VAL A 43 15.51 0.18 -1.64
CA VAL A 43 14.47 -0.24 -0.70
C VAL A 43 13.98 1.01 0.02
N GLY A 44 13.02 1.69 -0.59
CA GLY A 44 12.34 2.85 -0.02
C GLY A 44 12.85 4.19 -0.54
N GLY A 45 12.62 4.48 -1.82
CA GLY A 45 12.58 5.85 -2.28
C GLY A 45 11.24 6.47 -1.88
N ALA A 46 11.27 7.54 -1.09
CA ALA A 46 10.11 8.41 -0.88
C ALA A 46 9.74 9.05 -2.21
N GLY A 47 8.88 8.36 -2.99
CA GLY A 47 8.19 8.98 -4.10
C GLY A 47 7.20 10.04 -3.60
N PRO A 48 6.59 10.83 -4.50
CA PRO A 48 5.52 11.76 -4.13
C PRO A 48 4.46 11.06 -3.28
N ALA A 49 3.85 11.81 -2.37
CA ALA A 49 3.05 11.30 -1.26
C ALA A 49 2.04 10.23 -1.70
N GLY A 50 2.14 9.04 -1.10
CA GLY A 50 1.14 7.99 -1.31
C GLY A 50 1.36 6.76 -0.44
N PHE A 51 2.56 6.19 -0.45
CA PHE A 51 2.81 4.89 0.20
C PHE A 51 4.23 4.81 0.82
N ASP A 52 4.32 4.51 2.12
CA ASP A 52 5.58 4.13 2.81
C ASP A 52 5.66 2.60 2.90
N ALA A 53 6.62 1.99 2.21
CA ALA A 53 6.84 0.54 2.22
C ALA A 53 6.95 -0.05 3.64
N ARG A 54 7.46 0.70 4.62
CA ARG A 54 7.57 0.26 6.03
C ARG A 54 6.21 0.08 6.70
N ARG A 55 5.16 0.70 6.17
CA ARG A 55 3.78 0.60 6.65
C ARG A 55 2.93 -0.34 5.80
N MET A 56 3.52 -1.12 4.90
CA MET A 56 2.76 -2.00 4.00
C MET A 56 1.83 -2.98 4.74
N ALA A 57 2.21 -3.39 5.95
CA ALA A 57 1.39 -4.25 6.80
C ALA A 57 0.05 -3.61 7.24
N THR A 58 -0.11 -2.29 7.13
CA THR A 58 -1.33 -1.56 7.54
C THR A 58 -2.17 -1.06 6.38
N TYR A 59 -1.66 -1.07 5.15
CA TYR A 59 -2.41 -0.53 4.02
C TYR A 59 -3.57 -1.42 3.62
N THR A 60 -4.68 -0.76 3.30
CA THR A 60 -5.97 -1.37 3.04
C THR A 60 -6.51 -1.01 1.65
N CYS A 61 -7.61 -1.65 1.26
CA CYS A 61 -8.35 -1.29 0.06
C CYS A 61 -8.92 0.14 0.09
N GLU A 62 -9.22 0.69 1.27
CA GLU A 62 -9.59 2.11 1.38
C GLU A 62 -8.42 3.02 0.99
N ASP A 63 -7.20 2.68 1.42
CA ASP A 63 -5.99 3.42 1.04
C ASP A 63 -5.73 3.31 -0.48
N TRP A 64 -5.92 2.13 -1.07
CA TRP A 64 -5.81 1.93 -2.52
C TRP A 64 -6.76 2.84 -3.31
N ARG A 65 -8.03 2.92 -2.89
CA ARG A 65 -9.03 3.76 -3.56
C ARG A 65 -8.68 5.25 -3.48
N LYS A 66 -8.12 5.70 -2.37
CA LYS A 66 -7.73 7.10 -2.14
C LYS A 66 -6.42 7.48 -2.83
N ALA A 67 -5.56 6.51 -3.09
CA ALA A 67 -4.28 6.74 -3.73
C ALA A 67 -4.42 7.11 -5.21
N ASP A 68 -3.58 8.04 -5.65
CA ASP A 68 -3.37 8.36 -7.05
C ASP A 68 -2.51 7.29 -7.74
N THR A 69 -2.27 7.46 -9.04
CA THR A 69 -1.52 6.49 -9.85
C THR A 69 -0.12 6.25 -9.31
N ASP A 70 0.60 7.31 -8.91
CA ASP A 70 1.96 7.19 -8.40
C ASP A 70 1.99 6.46 -7.04
N GLY A 71 1.06 6.77 -6.14
CA GLY A 71 0.90 6.07 -4.86
C GLY A 71 0.58 4.59 -5.06
N ARG A 72 -0.30 4.26 -6.02
CA ARG A 72 -0.63 2.87 -6.38
C ARG A 72 0.60 2.13 -6.90
N LEU A 73 1.39 2.74 -7.79
CA LEU A 73 2.62 2.13 -8.31
C LEU A 73 3.66 1.90 -7.20
N GLN A 74 3.84 2.86 -6.29
CA GLN A 74 4.70 2.69 -5.12
C GLN A 74 4.23 1.53 -4.23
N ALA A 75 2.92 1.38 -4.03
CA ALA A 75 2.35 0.26 -3.28
C ALA A 75 2.70 -1.09 -3.92
N LEU A 76 2.56 -1.19 -5.25
CA LEU A 76 2.88 -2.41 -6.01
C LEU A 76 4.37 -2.76 -5.92
N GLN A 77 5.26 -1.78 -6.09
CA GLN A 77 6.71 -2.00 -5.96
C GLN A 77 7.10 -2.50 -4.57
N ALA A 78 6.51 -1.91 -3.52
CA ALA A 78 6.74 -2.36 -2.16
C ALA A 78 6.22 -3.79 -1.92
N LEU A 79 5.05 -4.15 -2.46
CA LEU A 79 4.53 -5.52 -2.42
C LEU A 79 5.42 -6.51 -3.17
N HIS A 80 5.98 -6.11 -4.31
CA HIS A 80 6.93 -6.92 -5.08
C HIS A 80 8.20 -7.20 -4.27
N GLY A 81 8.73 -6.19 -3.57
CA GLY A 81 9.88 -6.35 -2.69
C GLY A 81 9.61 -7.32 -1.54
N ILE A 82 8.44 -7.20 -0.90
CA ILE A 82 8.06 -8.02 0.26
C ILE A 82 7.77 -9.46 -0.15
N VAL A 83 6.93 -9.66 -1.17
CA VAL A 83 6.50 -11.00 -1.58
C VAL A 83 7.54 -11.69 -2.46
N GLY A 84 8.22 -10.95 -3.32
CA GLY A 84 9.29 -11.44 -4.21
C GLY A 84 10.67 -11.54 -3.55
N GLY A 85 10.73 -11.43 -2.23
CA GLY A 85 11.95 -11.55 -1.44
C GLY A 85 12.65 -12.91 -1.62
N ALA A 86 13.92 -12.96 -1.22
CA ALA A 86 14.71 -14.20 -1.26
C ALA A 86 14.15 -15.24 -0.28
N ILE A 87 14.01 -16.47 -0.76
CA ILE A 87 13.66 -17.64 0.04
C ILE A 87 14.94 -18.47 0.15
N ILE A 88 15.60 -18.36 1.29
CA ILE A 88 16.86 -19.06 1.59
C ILE A 88 16.55 -20.13 2.63
N GLY A 89 16.89 -21.38 2.31
CA GLY A 89 16.73 -22.53 3.20
C GLY A 89 17.86 -23.53 3.04
N ARG A 90 17.89 -24.55 3.89
CA ARG A 90 19.02 -25.50 4.04
C ARG A 90 19.50 -26.13 2.72
N ASN A 91 18.61 -26.30 1.73
CA ASN A 91 18.92 -26.79 0.38
C ASN A 91 18.07 -26.10 -0.71
N ASN A 92 17.41 -24.98 -0.41
CA ASN A 92 16.49 -24.31 -1.31
C ASN A 92 16.85 -22.83 -1.39
N ASN A 93 17.22 -22.36 -2.58
CA ASN A 93 17.43 -20.95 -2.87
C ASN A 93 16.45 -20.57 -3.97
N GLY A 94 15.62 -19.57 -3.70
CA GLY A 94 14.65 -19.09 -4.67
C GLY A 94 14.16 -17.68 -4.33
N ARG A 95 13.15 -17.23 -5.05
CA ARG A 95 12.43 -15.99 -4.74
C ARG A 95 10.95 -16.28 -4.68
N GLY A 96 10.25 -15.52 -3.85
CA GLY A 96 8.79 -15.57 -3.87
C GLY A 96 8.27 -15.11 -5.22
N ARG A 97 7.09 -15.62 -5.57
CA ARG A 97 6.43 -15.29 -6.84
C ARG A 97 5.64 -14.00 -6.68
N VAL A 98 5.68 -13.18 -7.72
CA VAL A 98 4.98 -11.89 -7.79
C VAL A 98 4.09 -11.88 -9.03
N LEU A 99 3.05 -11.04 -8.99
CA LEU A 99 2.22 -10.74 -10.16
C LEU A 99 2.97 -9.75 -11.06
N ALA A 100 2.58 -9.68 -12.34
CA ALA A 100 2.95 -8.53 -13.17
C ALA A 100 2.23 -7.28 -12.63
N ASP A 101 2.82 -6.09 -12.78
CA ASP A 101 2.26 -4.83 -12.28
C ASP A 101 0.82 -4.62 -12.76
N GLU A 102 0.54 -4.94 -14.03
CA GLU A 102 -0.77 -4.81 -14.66
C GLU A 102 -1.80 -5.75 -14.02
N ASP A 103 -1.41 -6.99 -13.70
CA ASP A 103 -2.27 -7.97 -13.04
C ASP A 103 -2.52 -7.59 -11.59
N ALA A 104 -1.50 -7.07 -10.91
CA ALA A 104 -1.61 -6.56 -9.54
C ALA A 104 -2.54 -5.34 -9.48
N TYR A 105 -2.44 -4.43 -10.45
CA TYR A 105 -3.32 -3.28 -10.55
C TYR A 105 -4.78 -3.71 -10.76
N LYS A 106 -5.02 -4.60 -11.74
CA LYS A 106 -6.35 -5.17 -11.99
C LYS A 106 -6.91 -5.92 -10.79
N LEU A 107 -6.07 -6.68 -10.08
CA LEU A 107 -6.47 -7.37 -8.85
C LEU A 107 -7.03 -6.38 -7.84
N PHE A 108 -6.31 -5.29 -7.58
CA PHE A 108 -6.74 -4.32 -6.58
C PHE A 108 -7.93 -3.47 -7.03
N ASP A 109 -7.98 -3.03 -8.29
CA ASP A 109 -9.15 -2.31 -8.81
C ASP A 109 -10.44 -3.14 -8.69
N ASN A 110 -10.36 -4.45 -8.96
CA ASN A 110 -11.50 -5.35 -8.82
C ASN A 110 -11.84 -5.66 -7.35
N MET A 111 -10.84 -6.00 -6.54
CA MET A 111 -11.05 -6.42 -5.14
C MET A 111 -11.41 -5.25 -4.21
N CYS A 112 -10.85 -4.07 -4.46
CA CYS A 112 -11.04 -2.89 -3.64
C CYS A 112 -12.16 -1.97 -4.13
N GLY A 113 -12.76 -2.24 -5.31
CA GLY A 113 -13.89 -1.49 -5.84
C GLY A 113 -15.11 -1.46 -4.89
N PRO A 114 -15.56 -2.60 -4.33
CA PRO A 114 -16.69 -2.62 -3.41
C PRO A 114 -16.40 -1.93 -2.06
N ASP A 115 -17.38 -1.19 -1.53
CA ASP A 115 -17.22 -0.44 -0.27
C ASP A 115 -16.88 -1.34 0.92
N TYR A 116 -17.51 -2.52 1.01
CA TYR A 116 -17.29 -3.47 2.10
C TYR A 116 -15.85 -3.98 2.17
N ALA A 117 -15.09 -3.90 1.07
CA ALA A 117 -13.71 -4.35 1.02
C ALA A 117 -12.74 -3.38 1.71
N GLY A 118 -13.21 -2.20 2.16
CA GLY A 118 -12.36 -1.12 2.67
C GLY A 118 -11.29 -1.56 3.67
N GLY A 119 -11.61 -2.46 4.60
CA GLY A 119 -10.67 -2.97 5.62
C GLY A 119 -9.75 -4.11 5.17
N PHE A 120 -9.79 -4.55 3.91
CA PHE A 120 -8.94 -5.63 3.43
C PHE A 120 -7.51 -5.16 3.26
N LEU A 121 -6.57 -5.85 3.90
CA LEU A 121 -5.15 -5.54 3.84
C LEU A 121 -4.57 -5.89 2.47
N LEU A 122 -3.90 -4.92 1.84
CA LEU A 122 -3.37 -5.07 0.48
C LEU A 122 -2.38 -6.23 0.38
N TYR A 123 -1.46 -6.36 1.34
CA TYR A 123 -0.47 -7.43 1.34
C TYR A 123 -1.11 -8.83 1.43
N LYS A 124 -2.26 -8.97 2.10
CA LYS A 124 -2.99 -10.25 2.20
C LYS A 124 -3.67 -10.60 0.89
N VAL A 125 -4.35 -9.62 0.29
CA VAL A 125 -5.00 -9.78 -1.02
C VAL A 125 -3.96 -10.16 -2.08
N TYR A 126 -2.86 -9.41 -2.14
CA TYR A 126 -1.77 -9.63 -3.08
C TYR A 126 -1.05 -10.96 -2.83
N GLY A 127 -0.64 -11.25 -1.59
CA GLY A 127 0.07 -12.48 -1.26
C GLY A 127 -0.74 -13.74 -1.58
N ARG A 128 -2.06 -13.70 -1.36
CA ARG A 128 -2.96 -14.79 -1.78
C ARG A 128 -2.95 -14.95 -3.30
N ALA A 129 -3.18 -13.87 -4.05
CA ALA A 129 -3.22 -13.93 -5.51
C ALA A 129 -1.88 -14.39 -6.11
N ALA A 130 -0.76 -13.84 -5.65
CA ALA A 130 0.57 -14.20 -6.11
C ALA A 130 0.92 -15.67 -5.78
N GLY A 131 0.48 -16.19 -4.63
CA GLY A 131 0.66 -17.60 -4.26
C GLY A 131 -0.11 -18.58 -5.14
N PHE A 132 -1.21 -18.14 -5.77
CA PHE A 132 -2.03 -18.96 -6.67
C PHE A 132 -1.87 -18.63 -8.16
N ALA A 133 -1.05 -17.63 -8.51
CA ALA A 133 -0.62 -17.47 -9.88
C ALA A 133 0.09 -18.78 -10.27
N GLY A 134 -0.51 -19.62 -11.13
CA GLY A 134 0.11 -20.87 -11.60
C GLY A 134 1.46 -20.60 -12.26
N VAL A 135 2.31 -21.60 -12.48
CA VAL A 135 3.59 -21.39 -13.18
C VAL A 135 3.27 -20.67 -14.50
N ALA A 136 3.79 -19.46 -14.71
CA ALA A 136 3.60 -18.81 -16.00
C ALA A 136 4.14 -19.78 -17.07
N PRO A 137 3.37 -20.06 -18.14
CA PRO A 137 3.79 -21.00 -19.17
C PRO A 137 5.11 -20.60 -19.81
#